data_AF-A0A2S4JQ33-F1
#
_entry.id   AF-A0A2S4JQ33-F1
#
_cell.length_a   1.000
_cell.length_b   1.000
_cell.length_c   1.000
_cell.angle_alpha   90.00
_cell.angle_beta   90.00
_cell.angle_gamma   90.00
#
_symmetry.space_group_name_H-M   'P 1'
#
loop_
_entity.id
_entity.type
_entity.pdbx_description
1 polymer ?
#
loop_
_entity_poly.entity_id
_entity_poly.type
_entity_poly.pdbx_seq_one_letter_code
_entity_poly.pdbx_strand_id
1 'polypeptide(L)'
;MAVLVFLLAGPGANLRASGRGEDDAKLRRDVIEGLVPEDPVWTVALGAVEVPRGTVPDRTVLGSYVRVIQDLIGDLPERHLSEEERFLWAEDRFRREEARLARALEERRQRLDRQRLESGPRNGVFVPYSEDSRYAALQRELRVLGSIDPREILPGERVPLKASEQPVRYSSGLRSSEVLAEELKADILLILTLDVLEDSPGETLVLTVRARHRLGGRERQVVRVVGRGREIPGMLEASAAELVREVSGVSLASLEVQVRDPLGEVGRPGGGGDALIRINGTLAGAGSARERFLLPGPYTVSVRAPDGRRAEEGLILQGGEDRVLVVDLPPVEPRIFRIETDPPGARVYEGALWRGVTPLEIPLPGEAREYVLRRDGYYDSRLQVSPRGDLLYRRELTPVDRDWAGAVKASRDSFYRSFGAFALSLSVPVILNGLYDDLGGLFPGGQARADLSRSEQSKYQDRSDAILAGYYVSVGLSVTLFGNMLWRLSRYIRVSQEYHDR
;
A
#
# COMPACT_ATOMS: atom_id res chain seq x y z
N MET A 1 56.53 -16.09 2.31
CA MET A 1 56.68 -17.54 2.01
C MET A 1 56.87 -17.85 0.51
N ALA A 2 57.27 -16.88 -0.33
CA ALA A 2 57.44 -17.09 -1.78
C ALA A 2 58.82 -17.66 -2.20
N VAL A 3 59.70 -18.03 -1.26
CA VAL A 3 61.11 -18.38 -1.56
C VAL A 3 61.35 -19.90 -1.62
N LEU A 4 60.39 -20.75 -1.22
CA LEU A 4 60.65 -22.19 -1.11
C LEU A 4 60.33 -23.04 -2.36
N VAL A 5 59.67 -22.49 -3.38
CA VAL A 5 59.21 -23.27 -4.55
C VAL A 5 60.29 -23.45 -5.62
N PHE A 6 61.35 -22.65 -5.63
CA PHE A 6 62.36 -22.68 -6.70
C PHE A 6 63.44 -23.77 -6.56
N LEU A 7 63.50 -24.54 -5.46
CA LEU A 7 64.61 -25.47 -5.19
C LEU A 7 64.34 -26.96 -5.52
N LEU A 8 63.20 -27.30 -6.14
CA LEU A 8 62.85 -28.70 -6.46
C LEU A 8 62.85 -29.06 -7.97
N ALA A 9 63.31 -28.17 -8.85
CA ALA A 9 63.45 -28.48 -10.27
C ALA A 9 64.81 -29.13 -10.58
N GLY A 10 64.88 -30.47 -10.51
CA GLY A 10 66.04 -31.24 -10.95
C GLY A 10 66.27 -31.13 -12.47
N PRO A 11 67.51 -31.04 -12.97
CA PRO A 11 67.80 -30.92 -14.39
C PRO A 11 67.78 -32.31 -15.05
N GLY A 12 66.89 -32.49 -16.04
CA GLY A 12 67.01 -33.59 -17.01
C GLY A 12 65.79 -34.49 -17.15
N ALA A 13 64.77 -34.02 -17.89
CA ALA A 13 63.81 -34.91 -18.56
C ALA A 13 63.17 -34.18 -19.76
N ASN A 14 63.86 -34.21 -20.91
CA ASN A 14 63.29 -33.81 -22.20
C ASN A 14 62.31 -34.90 -22.67
N LEU A 15 61.09 -34.86 -22.15
CA LEU A 15 59.97 -35.70 -22.59
C LEU A 15 59.18 -34.97 -23.68
N ARG A 16 58.97 -35.68 -24.81
CA ARG A 16 58.23 -35.29 -26.01
C ARG A 16 56.98 -34.45 -25.70
N ALA A 17 56.93 -33.23 -26.26
CA ALA A 17 55.96 -32.19 -25.91
C ALA A 17 54.66 -32.18 -26.74
N SER A 18 54.43 -33.12 -27.68
CA SER A 18 53.34 -32.99 -28.66
C SER A 18 51.95 -33.42 -28.19
N GLY A 19 51.76 -33.77 -26.91
CA GLY A 19 50.44 -34.12 -26.33
C GLY A 19 50.14 -33.51 -24.97
N ARG A 20 51.06 -32.71 -24.39
CA ARG A 20 50.89 -32.13 -23.04
C ARG A 20 50.01 -30.88 -23.01
N GLY A 21 49.92 -30.14 -24.11
CA GLY A 21 49.21 -28.86 -24.14
C GLY A 21 47.70 -28.97 -23.94
N GLU A 22 47.08 -30.02 -24.47
CA GLU A 22 45.62 -30.21 -24.40
C GLU A 22 45.18 -30.66 -23.00
N ASP A 23 45.93 -31.56 -22.37
CA ASP A 23 45.69 -32.00 -21.00
C ASP A 23 45.86 -30.87 -19.98
N ASP A 24 46.88 -30.02 -20.14
CA ASP A 24 47.13 -28.89 -19.24
C ASP A 24 46.09 -27.77 -19.43
N ALA A 25 45.61 -27.54 -20.66
CA ALA A 25 44.53 -26.60 -20.93
C ALA A 25 43.19 -27.05 -20.34
N LYS A 26 42.90 -28.35 -20.42
CA LYS A 26 41.73 -28.96 -19.77
C LYS A 26 41.84 -28.84 -18.25
N LEU A 27 42.98 -29.23 -17.67
CA LEU A 27 43.21 -29.13 -16.23
C LEU A 27 43.12 -27.69 -15.73
N ARG A 28 43.63 -26.71 -16.49
CA ARG A 28 43.49 -25.29 -16.17
C ARG A 28 42.03 -24.87 -16.12
N ARG A 29 41.22 -25.30 -17.10
CA ARG A 29 39.77 -25.04 -17.09
C ARG A 29 39.11 -25.68 -15.87
N ASP A 30 39.40 -26.94 -15.59
CA ASP A 30 38.84 -27.67 -14.44
C ASP A 30 39.21 -27.00 -13.10
N VAL A 31 40.45 -26.49 -12.97
CA VAL A 31 40.89 -25.75 -11.77
C VAL A 31 40.19 -24.40 -11.67
N ILE A 32 40.06 -23.64 -12.77
CA ILE A 32 39.33 -22.36 -12.80
C ILE A 32 37.86 -22.59 -12.42
N GLU A 33 37.21 -23.58 -13.01
CA GLU A 33 35.83 -23.95 -12.71
C GLU A 33 35.65 -24.38 -11.24
N GLY A 34 36.64 -25.07 -10.65
CA GLY A 34 36.61 -25.42 -9.22
C GLY A 34 36.87 -24.24 -8.26
N LEU A 35 37.51 -23.17 -8.74
CA LEU A 35 37.83 -21.98 -7.95
C LEU A 35 36.64 -21.01 -7.87
N VAL A 36 35.87 -20.87 -8.95
CA VAL A 36 34.69 -20.02 -9.02
C VAL A 36 33.48 -20.81 -8.50
N PRO A 37 32.97 -20.51 -7.28
CA PRO A 37 31.73 -21.12 -6.83
C PRO A 37 30.59 -20.66 -7.74
N GLU A 38 29.63 -21.56 -8.01
CA GLU A 38 28.48 -21.26 -8.87
C GLU A 38 27.72 -20.01 -8.39
N ASP A 39 27.57 -19.84 -7.08
CA ASP A 39 26.97 -18.65 -6.47
C ASP A 39 27.59 -18.37 -5.08
N PRO A 40 28.60 -17.48 -4.96
CA PRO A 40 29.08 -17.09 -3.64
C PRO A 40 27.95 -16.35 -2.91
N VAL A 41 27.57 -16.81 -1.71
CA VAL A 41 26.64 -16.08 -0.83
C VAL A 41 27.45 -15.46 0.30
N TRP A 42 27.34 -14.15 0.48
CA TRP A 42 28.04 -13.44 1.55
C TRP A 42 27.21 -13.41 2.81
N THR A 43 27.82 -13.79 3.92
CA THR A 43 27.15 -13.78 5.22
C THR A 43 27.51 -12.51 6.00
N VAL A 44 26.50 -11.75 6.42
CA VAL A 44 26.68 -10.57 7.29
C VAL A 44 26.23 -10.94 8.70
N ALA A 45 27.08 -10.71 9.70
CA ALA A 45 26.75 -10.98 11.09
C ALA A 45 26.98 -9.77 11.98
N LEU A 46 26.15 -9.65 13.01
CA LEU A 46 26.27 -8.67 14.08
C LEU A 46 26.84 -9.37 15.32
N GLY A 47 28.14 -9.29 15.55
CA GLY A 47 28.81 -10.29 16.40
C GLY A 47 29.12 -9.92 17.84
N ALA A 48 29.25 -8.63 18.18
CA ALA A 48 29.43 -8.22 19.56
C ALA A 48 28.92 -6.80 19.78
N VAL A 49 28.21 -6.63 20.90
CA VAL A 49 28.08 -5.30 21.49
C VAL A 49 29.00 -5.15 22.68
N GLU A 50 29.97 -4.27 22.54
CA GLU A 50 30.87 -3.87 23.61
C GLU A 50 30.19 -2.79 24.45
N VAL A 51 30.00 -3.10 25.72
CA VAL A 51 29.58 -2.15 26.74
C VAL A 51 30.75 -2.02 27.72
N PRO A 52 31.29 -0.80 27.93
CA PRO A 52 32.32 -0.58 28.93
C PRO A 52 31.94 -1.15 30.30
N ARG A 53 32.93 -1.68 31.03
CA ARG A 53 32.69 -2.19 32.39
C ARG A 53 32.31 -1.03 33.31
N GLY A 54 31.19 -1.15 34.00
CA GLY A 54 30.75 -0.21 35.04
C GLY A 54 29.51 0.60 34.68
N THR A 55 29.18 0.69 33.39
CA THR A 55 27.88 1.23 32.95
C THR A 55 26.83 0.13 33.04
N VAL A 56 25.66 0.46 33.60
CA VAL A 56 24.43 -0.30 33.37
C VAL A 56 23.82 0.31 32.12
N PRO A 57 24.22 -0.10 30.90
CA PRO A 57 23.62 0.45 29.71
C PRO A 57 22.12 0.21 29.79
N ASP A 58 21.35 1.18 29.36
CA ASP A 58 19.96 0.93 29.03
C ASP A 58 19.94 -0.09 27.88
N ARG A 59 19.82 -1.37 28.24
CA ARG A 59 19.76 -2.50 27.29
C ARG A 59 18.66 -2.28 26.25
N THR A 60 17.65 -1.46 26.57
CA THR A 60 16.55 -1.07 25.70
C THR A 60 17.05 -0.27 24.49
N VAL A 61 17.90 0.73 24.71
CA VAL A 61 18.47 1.56 23.63
C VAL A 61 19.26 0.69 22.68
N LEU A 62 20.20 -0.08 23.23
CA LEU A 62 21.12 -0.87 22.43
C LEU A 62 20.40 -2.00 21.68
N GLY A 63 19.43 -2.65 22.33
CA GLY A 63 18.57 -3.64 21.67
C GLY A 63 17.77 -3.04 20.52
N SER A 64 17.31 -1.79 20.66
CA SER A 64 16.62 -1.08 19.58
C SER A 64 17.55 -0.79 18.40
N TYR A 65 18.79 -0.34 18.66
CA TYR A 65 19.80 -0.14 17.62
C TYR A 65 20.14 -1.41 16.86
N VAL A 66 20.43 -2.48 17.61
CA VAL A 66 20.73 -3.80 17.06
C VAL A 66 19.61 -4.26 16.14
N ARG A 67 18.35 -4.13 16.58
CA ARG A 67 17.19 -4.53 15.79
C ARG A 67 17.05 -3.72 14.51
N VAL A 68 17.19 -2.39 14.59
CA VAL A 68 17.13 -1.52 13.38
C VAL A 68 18.23 -1.89 12.39
N ILE A 69 19.45 -2.16 12.85
CA ILE A 69 20.55 -2.58 11.98
C ILE A 69 20.28 -3.96 11.37
N GLN A 70 19.72 -4.90 12.15
CA GLN A 70 19.33 -6.21 11.64
C GLN A 70 18.23 -6.12 10.59
N ASP A 71 17.20 -5.31 10.82
CA ASP A 71 16.10 -5.10 9.86
C ASP A 71 16.65 -4.46 8.57
N LEU A 72 17.48 -3.42 8.70
CA LEU A 72 18.14 -2.76 7.56
C LEU A 72 19.02 -3.70 6.72
N ILE A 73 19.76 -4.60 7.37
CA ILE A 73 20.66 -5.55 6.69
C ILE A 73 19.87 -6.74 6.13
N GLY A 74 18.84 -7.19 6.84
CA GLY A 74 18.01 -8.33 6.46
C GLY A 74 17.25 -8.09 5.15
N ASP A 75 16.92 -6.83 4.87
CA ASP A 75 16.23 -6.43 3.64
C ASP A 75 17.17 -6.23 2.43
N LEU A 76 18.49 -6.34 2.61
CA LEU A 76 19.46 -6.18 1.51
C LEU A 76 19.56 -7.49 0.70
N PRO A 77 19.16 -7.51 -0.59
CA PRO A 77 19.19 -8.74 -1.38
C PRO A 77 20.60 -9.11 -1.85
N GLU A 78 21.45 -8.11 -2.13
CA GLU A 78 22.75 -8.30 -2.76
C GLU A 78 23.79 -7.24 -2.34
N ARG A 79 25.06 -7.63 -2.40
CA ARG A 79 26.23 -6.76 -2.27
C ARG A 79 26.84 -6.54 -3.66
N HIS A 80 27.15 -5.29 -3.95
CA HIS A 80 27.98 -4.90 -5.07
C HIS A 80 29.45 -4.89 -4.62
N LEU A 81 30.26 -5.72 -5.26
CA LEU A 81 31.69 -5.81 -4.99
C LEU A 81 32.45 -4.81 -5.86
N SER A 82 33.28 -3.98 -5.24
CA SER A 82 34.26 -3.18 -5.96
C SER A 82 35.30 -4.06 -6.66
N GLU A 83 35.97 -3.55 -7.68
CA GLU A 83 37.02 -4.28 -8.41
C GLU A 83 38.14 -4.76 -7.46
N GLU A 84 38.51 -3.94 -6.48
CA GLU A 84 39.49 -4.29 -5.44
C GLU A 84 39.01 -5.46 -4.58
N GLU A 85 37.74 -5.45 -4.14
CA GLU A 85 37.18 -6.56 -3.35
C GLU A 85 37.06 -7.85 -4.16
N ARG A 86 36.66 -7.76 -5.43
CA ARG A 86 36.62 -8.92 -6.34
C ARG A 86 38.01 -9.54 -6.49
N PHE A 87 39.04 -8.69 -6.60
CA PHE A 87 40.43 -9.14 -6.66
C PHE A 87 40.90 -9.76 -5.33
N LEU A 88 40.63 -9.12 -4.19
CA LEU A 88 40.96 -9.67 -2.87
C LEU A 88 40.24 -11.01 -2.59
N TRP A 89 39.00 -11.14 -3.07
CA TRP A 89 38.25 -12.39 -3.02
C TRP A 89 38.96 -13.49 -3.80
N ALA A 90 39.36 -13.19 -5.05
CA ALA A 90 40.06 -14.13 -5.91
C ALA A 90 41.40 -14.54 -5.30
N GLU A 91 42.14 -13.59 -4.72
CA GLU A 91 43.41 -13.86 -4.08
C GLU A 91 43.26 -14.73 -2.82
N ASP A 92 42.30 -14.44 -1.94
CA ASP A 92 42.00 -15.27 -0.76
C ASP A 92 41.59 -16.70 -1.19
N ARG A 93 40.75 -16.82 -2.22
CA ARG A 93 40.34 -18.12 -2.77
C ARG A 93 41.52 -18.91 -3.29
N PHE A 94 42.39 -18.27 -4.06
CA PHE A 94 43.59 -18.87 -4.62
C PHE A 94 44.56 -19.34 -3.53
N ARG A 95 44.83 -18.50 -2.52
CA ARG A 95 45.72 -18.85 -1.39
C ARG A 95 45.19 -20.05 -0.61
N ARG A 96 43.87 -20.17 -0.43
CA ARG A 96 43.26 -21.32 0.26
C ARG A 96 43.38 -22.60 -0.53
N GLU A 97 43.19 -22.51 -1.85
CA GLU A 97 43.32 -23.67 -2.73
C GLU A 97 44.78 -24.12 -2.83
N GLU A 98 45.72 -23.17 -2.92
CA GLU A 98 47.16 -23.44 -2.85
C GLU A 98 47.50 -24.14 -1.52
N ALA A 99 47.03 -23.61 -0.39
CA ALA A 99 47.23 -24.23 0.92
C ALA A 99 46.55 -25.60 1.07
N ARG A 100 45.43 -25.84 0.37
CA ARG A 100 44.75 -27.15 0.33
C ARG A 100 45.60 -28.16 -0.44
N LEU A 101 46.05 -27.80 -1.64
CA LEU A 101 46.88 -28.65 -2.49
C LEU A 101 48.25 -28.92 -1.85
N ALA A 102 48.88 -27.91 -1.25
CA ALA A 102 50.14 -28.06 -0.53
C ALA A 102 50.00 -29.03 0.65
N ARG A 103 48.93 -28.93 1.44
CA ARG A 103 48.63 -29.89 2.52
C ARG A 103 48.39 -31.29 1.99
N ALA A 104 47.57 -31.43 0.94
CA ALA A 104 47.29 -32.74 0.33
C ALA A 104 48.55 -33.41 -0.24
N LEU A 105 49.46 -32.62 -0.81
CA LEU A 105 50.73 -33.06 -1.35
C LEU A 105 51.68 -33.52 -0.24
N GLU A 106 51.77 -32.76 0.85
CA GLU A 106 52.58 -33.13 2.02
C GLU A 106 52.03 -34.38 2.73
N GLU A 107 50.71 -34.48 2.91
CA GLU A 107 50.07 -35.70 3.42
C GLU A 107 50.33 -36.91 2.53
N ARG A 108 50.30 -36.74 1.20
CA ARG A 108 50.60 -37.81 0.25
C ARG A 108 52.06 -38.24 0.36
N ARG A 109 52.98 -37.28 0.46
CA ARG A 109 54.42 -37.54 0.67
C ARG A 109 54.66 -38.34 1.94
N GLN A 110 54.09 -37.90 3.06
CA GLN A 110 54.20 -38.60 4.36
C GLN A 110 53.66 -40.03 4.31
N ARG A 111 52.58 -40.28 3.55
CA ARG A 111 52.06 -41.64 3.35
C ARG A 111 53.01 -42.53 2.56
N LEU A 112 53.60 -42.00 1.47
CA LEU A 112 54.58 -42.76 0.67
C LEU A 112 55.85 -43.04 1.47
N ASP A 113 56.30 -42.09 2.30
CA ASP A 113 57.44 -42.28 3.20
C ASP A 113 57.17 -43.34 4.26
N ARG A 114 55.97 -43.35 4.83
CA ARG A 114 55.55 -44.40 5.78
C ARG A 114 55.52 -45.77 5.10
N GLN A 115 54.93 -45.87 3.92
CA GLN A 115 54.91 -47.13 3.14
C GLN A 115 56.33 -47.62 2.83
N ARG A 116 57.25 -46.71 2.52
CA ARG A 116 58.66 -47.02 2.29
C ARG A 116 59.35 -47.60 3.54
N LEU A 117 59.07 -47.02 4.70
CA LEU A 117 59.61 -47.51 5.98
C LEU A 117 59.03 -48.88 6.35
N GLU A 118 57.74 -49.10 6.10
CA GLU A 118 57.03 -50.33 6.45
C GLU A 118 57.37 -51.53 5.54
N SER A 119 57.61 -51.29 4.24
CA SER A 119 57.85 -52.36 3.26
C SER A 119 59.24 -53.02 3.37
N GLY A 120 60.17 -52.40 4.11
CA GLY A 120 61.49 -52.95 4.44
C GLY A 120 62.40 -53.19 3.22
N PRO A 121 63.72 -53.40 3.45
CA PRO A 121 64.69 -53.57 2.36
C PRO A 121 64.57 -54.90 1.60
N ARG A 122 63.74 -55.86 2.07
CA ARG A 122 63.79 -57.24 1.57
C ARG A 122 62.78 -57.62 0.49
N ASN A 123 61.70 -56.86 0.25
CA ASN A 123 60.68 -57.23 -0.76
C ASN A 123 59.92 -56.06 -1.42
N GLY A 124 60.26 -54.80 -1.16
CA GLY A 124 59.46 -53.67 -1.64
C GLY A 124 59.89 -53.13 -3.01
N VAL A 125 59.02 -53.25 -4.02
CA VAL A 125 59.07 -52.39 -5.21
C VAL A 125 58.81 -50.96 -4.72
N PHE A 126 59.88 -50.17 -4.58
CA PHE A 126 59.78 -48.76 -4.25
C PHE A 126 59.16 -48.06 -5.45
N VAL A 127 58.02 -47.39 -5.24
CA VAL A 127 57.46 -46.47 -6.23
C VAL A 127 58.08 -45.10 -5.93
N PRO A 128 58.98 -44.58 -6.78
CA PRO A 128 59.45 -43.21 -6.70
C PRO A 128 58.26 -42.24 -6.68
N TYR A 129 58.39 -41.08 -6.02
CA TYR A 129 57.32 -40.07 -6.03
C TYR A 129 56.89 -39.67 -7.45
N SER A 130 57.84 -39.70 -8.40
CA SER A 130 57.58 -39.42 -9.81
C SER A 130 56.71 -40.48 -10.50
N GLU A 131 56.63 -41.69 -9.96
CA GLU A 131 55.80 -42.78 -10.47
C GLU A 131 54.43 -42.86 -9.76
N ASP A 132 54.25 -42.17 -8.61
CA ASP A 132 52.95 -42.07 -7.96
C ASP A 132 52.03 -41.10 -8.73
N SER A 133 51.05 -41.65 -9.44
CA SER A 133 50.12 -40.89 -10.28
C SER A 133 49.37 -39.79 -9.51
N ARG A 134 49.00 -40.04 -8.25
CA ARG A 134 48.29 -39.06 -7.41
C ARG A 134 49.19 -37.91 -6.97
N TYR A 135 50.43 -38.19 -6.57
CA TYR A 135 51.41 -37.16 -6.24
C TYR A 135 51.75 -36.30 -7.46
N ALA A 136 51.95 -36.93 -8.62
CA ALA A 136 52.18 -36.23 -9.88
C ALA A 136 50.97 -35.36 -10.31
N ALA A 137 49.74 -35.83 -10.07
CA ALA A 137 48.52 -35.06 -10.32
C ALA A 137 48.42 -33.82 -9.41
N LEU A 138 48.64 -33.96 -8.10
CA LEU A 138 48.63 -32.84 -7.16
C LEU A 138 49.72 -31.80 -7.47
N GLN A 139 50.92 -32.25 -7.86
CA GLN A 139 51.99 -31.35 -8.32
C GLN A 139 51.59 -30.59 -9.60
N ARG A 140 50.91 -31.28 -10.52
CA ARG A 140 50.44 -30.68 -11.76
C ARG A 140 49.35 -29.65 -11.48
N GLU A 141 48.36 -29.99 -10.66
CA GLU A 141 47.31 -29.07 -10.20
C GLU A 141 47.91 -27.83 -9.50
N LEU A 142 48.86 -28.01 -8.59
CA LEU A 142 49.51 -26.89 -7.89
C LEU A 142 50.29 -25.98 -8.85
N ARG A 143 50.96 -26.56 -9.85
CA ARG A 143 51.67 -25.80 -10.90
C ARG A 143 50.70 -25.04 -11.81
N VAL A 144 49.62 -25.69 -12.21
CA VAL A 144 48.57 -25.08 -13.03
C VAL A 144 47.91 -23.95 -12.25
N LEU A 145 47.57 -24.19 -10.97
CA LEU A 145 47.08 -23.16 -10.07
C LEU A 145 48.02 -21.95 -10.07
N GLY A 146 49.30 -22.14 -9.76
CA GLY A 146 50.31 -21.07 -9.76
C GLY A 146 50.52 -20.33 -11.09
N SER A 147 49.97 -20.84 -12.20
CA SER A 147 50.00 -20.18 -13.52
C SER A 147 48.75 -19.37 -13.86
N ILE A 148 47.67 -19.51 -13.08
CA ILE A 148 46.42 -18.77 -13.27
C ILE A 148 46.55 -17.39 -12.62
N ASP A 149 46.19 -16.32 -13.35
CA ASP A 149 46.06 -14.99 -12.77
C ASP A 149 44.77 -14.95 -11.92
N PRO A 150 44.80 -14.51 -10.65
CA PRO A 150 43.58 -14.35 -9.84
C PRO A 150 42.48 -13.52 -10.53
N ARG A 151 42.82 -12.63 -11.46
CA ARG A 151 41.84 -11.86 -12.25
C ARG A 151 40.98 -12.72 -13.18
N GLU A 152 41.37 -13.96 -13.45
CA GLU A 152 40.60 -14.90 -14.29
C GLU A 152 39.45 -15.56 -13.51
N ILE A 153 39.44 -15.46 -12.17
CA ILE A 153 38.43 -16.09 -11.29
C ILE A 153 37.62 -15.05 -10.52
N LEU A 154 37.46 -13.83 -11.06
CA LEU A 154 36.71 -12.79 -10.37
C LEU A 154 35.24 -13.21 -10.18
N PRO A 155 34.66 -13.02 -8.99
CA PRO A 155 33.25 -13.28 -8.78
C PRO A 155 32.42 -12.27 -9.57
N GLY A 156 31.12 -12.50 -9.70
CA GLY A 156 30.18 -11.51 -10.23
C GLY A 156 30.28 -10.18 -9.47
N GLU A 157 29.90 -9.08 -10.12
CA GLU A 157 29.83 -7.77 -9.46
C GLU A 157 28.79 -7.74 -8.35
N ARG A 158 27.77 -8.60 -8.45
CA ARG A 158 26.68 -8.72 -7.49
C ARG A 158 26.72 -10.10 -6.85
N VAL A 159 26.63 -10.11 -5.53
CA VAL A 159 26.68 -11.32 -4.72
C VAL A 159 25.49 -11.30 -3.75
N PRO A 160 24.67 -12.37 -3.70
CA PRO A 160 23.60 -12.48 -2.72
C PRO A 160 24.11 -12.28 -1.29
N LEU A 161 23.37 -11.49 -0.50
CA LEU A 161 23.63 -11.31 0.92
C LEU A 161 22.70 -12.20 1.74
N LYS A 162 23.25 -12.81 2.78
CA LYS A 162 22.49 -13.52 3.82
C LYS A 162 22.84 -12.96 5.19
N ALA A 163 21.84 -12.48 5.92
CA ALA A 163 22.01 -12.16 7.33
C ALA A 163 22.23 -13.44 8.15
N SER A 164 23.18 -13.41 9.08
CA SER A 164 23.43 -14.53 10.00
C SER A 164 22.22 -14.74 10.92
N GLU A 165 21.73 -15.98 10.97
CA GLU A 165 20.64 -16.38 11.87
C GLU A 165 21.10 -16.54 13.33
N GLN A 166 22.41 -16.44 13.58
CA GLN A 166 22.94 -16.56 14.94
C GLN A 166 22.52 -15.35 15.78
N PRO A 167 22.06 -15.56 17.03
CA PRO A 167 21.66 -14.46 17.90
C PRO A 167 22.85 -13.56 18.21
N VAL A 168 22.57 -12.26 18.31
CA VAL A 168 23.57 -11.25 18.67
C VAL A 168 24.14 -11.59 20.05
N ARG A 169 25.46 -11.71 20.13
CA ARG A 169 26.15 -12.06 21.37
C ARG A 169 26.58 -10.78 22.08
N TYR A 170 26.20 -10.66 23.34
CA TYR A 170 26.71 -9.62 24.22
C TYR A 170 27.93 -10.19 24.96
N SER A 171 29.14 -9.86 24.53
CA SER A 171 30.35 -10.30 25.22
C SER A 171 30.92 -9.20 26.09
N SER A 172 31.08 -9.47 27.39
CA SER A 172 31.77 -8.59 28.35
C SER A 172 33.31 -8.72 28.32
N GLY A 173 33.85 -9.39 27.31
CA GLY A 173 35.29 -9.64 27.15
C GLY A 173 35.71 -9.59 25.68
N LEU A 174 36.82 -8.89 25.42
CA LEU A 174 37.44 -8.70 24.11
C LEU A 174 37.88 -10.06 23.53
N ARG A 175 36.99 -10.74 22.81
CA ARG A 175 37.43 -11.72 21.82
C ARG A 175 37.95 -10.95 20.61
N SER A 176 39.01 -11.46 19.98
CA SER A 176 39.43 -10.94 18.68
C SER A 176 38.25 -11.01 17.70
N SER A 177 38.03 -9.93 16.95
CA SER A 177 37.03 -9.89 15.88
C SER A 177 37.23 -10.99 14.83
N GLU A 178 38.45 -11.46 14.66
CA GLU A 178 38.79 -12.59 13.79
C GLU A 178 38.13 -13.88 14.27
N VAL A 179 38.28 -14.19 15.55
CA VAL A 179 37.69 -15.39 16.17
C VAL A 179 36.17 -15.33 16.11
N LEU A 180 35.59 -14.14 16.33
CA LEU A 180 34.14 -13.94 16.23
C LEU A 180 33.65 -14.12 14.78
N ALA A 181 34.36 -13.57 13.80
CA ALA A 181 33.99 -13.71 12.39
C ALA A 181 34.05 -15.18 11.94
N GLU A 182 35.07 -15.92 12.36
CA GLU A 182 35.18 -17.37 12.09
C GLU A 182 34.06 -18.18 12.76
N GLU A 183 33.76 -17.89 14.03
CA GLU A 183 32.70 -18.58 14.79
C GLU A 183 31.31 -18.34 14.19
N LEU A 184 31.06 -17.11 13.74
CA LEU A 184 29.80 -16.72 13.09
C LEU A 184 29.76 -17.07 11.60
N LYS A 185 30.88 -17.54 11.03
CA LYS A 185 31.07 -17.77 9.59
C LYS A 185 30.67 -16.55 8.76
N ALA A 186 31.01 -15.36 9.24
CA ALA A 186 30.63 -14.09 8.64
C ALA A 186 31.71 -13.60 7.67
N ASP A 187 31.31 -13.19 6.47
CA ASP A 187 32.17 -12.49 5.53
C ASP A 187 32.28 -11.00 5.91
N ILE A 188 31.20 -10.42 6.45
CA ILE A 188 31.18 -9.09 7.05
C ILE A 188 30.71 -9.20 8.50
N LEU A 189 31.58 -8.81 9.42
CA LEU A 189 31.27 -8.76 10.84
C LEU A 189 31.11 -7.30 11.28
N LEU A 190 29.91 -6.95 11.72
CA LEU A 190 29.63 -5.66 12.35
C LEU A 190 29.78 -5.76 13.87
N ILE A 191 30.57 -4.85 14.44
CA ILE A 191 30.88 -4.75 15.86
C ILE A 191 30.41 -3.38 16.34
N LEU A 192 29.51 -3.37 17.32
CA LEU A 192 28.99 -2.13 17.89
C LEU A 192 29.63 -1.90 19.25
N THR A 193 30.07 -0.69 19.49
CA THR A 193 30.54 -0.23 20.80
C THR A 193 29.68 0.96 21.19
N LEU A 194 29.09 0.92 22.38
CA LEU A 194 28.33 2.03 22.93
C LEU A 194 29.04 2.55 24.17
N ASP A 195 29.66 3.71 24.05
CA ASP A 195 30.32 4.39 25.16
C ASP A 195 29.42 5.49 25.72
N VAL A 196 29.40 5.62 27.04
CA VAL A 196 28.71 6.70 27.76
C VAL A 196 29.78 7.61 28.34
N LEU A 197 29.80 8.88 27.92
CA LEU A 197 30.89 9.81 28.29
C LEU A 197 30.67 10.55 29.63
N GLU A 198 29.43 10.64 30.14
CA GLU A 198 29.13 11.36 31.38
C GLU A 198 28.03 10.64 32.18
N ASP A 199 28.20 10.55 33.52
CA ASP A 199 27.25 9.95 34.47
C ASP A 199 26.01 10.84 34.80
N SER A 200 25.80 11.93 34.05
CA SER A 200 24.75 12.93 34.34
C SER A 200 23.47 12.69 33.52
N PRO A 201 22.29 13.09 34.03
CA PRO A 201 21.02 13.00 33.29
C PRO A 201 21.08 13.89 32.04
N GLY A 202 21.32 13.26 30.90
CA GLY A 202 21.78 13.92 29.67
C GLY A 202 22.89 13.17 28.92
N GLU A 203 23.27 11.99 29.41
CA GLU A 203 24.25 11.05 28.86
C GLU A 203 24.52 11.24 27.37
N THR A 204 25.73 11.74 27.09
CA THR A 204 26.26 11.75 25.73
C THR A 204 26.68 10.33 25.39
N LEU A 205 25.97 9.76 24.42
CA LEU A 205 26.22 8.43 23.89
C LEU A 205 27.13 8.54 22.69
N VAL A 206 28.15 7.70 22.65
CA VAL A 206 29.01 7.50 21.48
C VAL A 206 28.75 6.10 20.96
N LEU A 207 28.02 6.01 19.86
CA LEU A 207 27.89 4.76 19.13
C LEU A 207 28.99 4.68 18.09
N THR A 208 29.81 3.64 18.17
CA THR A 208 30.81 3.31 17.17
C THR A 208 30.43 1.99 16.53
N VAL A 209 30.32 1.94 15.20
CA VAL A 209 30.18 0.69 14.46
C VAL A 209 31.43 0.45 13.63
N ARG A 210 32.07 -0.68 13.87
CA ARG A 210 33.22 -1.18 13.10
C ARG A 210 32.76 -2.33 12.22
N ALA A 211 33.21 -2.36 10.98
CA ALA A 211 33.06 -3.50 10.09
C ALA A 211 34.40 -4.19 9.92
N ARG A 212 34.42 -5.50 10.12
CA ARG A 212 35.53 -6.36 9.69
C ARG A 212 35.09 -7.10 8.46
N HIS A 213 35.82 -6.88 7.37
CA HIS A 213 35.68 -7.69 6.17
C HIS A 213 36.63 -8.88 6.24
N ARG A 214 36.12 -10.04 5.85
CA ARG A 214 36.93 -11.25 5.66
C ARG A 214 38.01 -11.00 4.61
N LEU A 215 37.66 -10.27 3.55
CA LEU A 215 38.59 -9.82 2.52
C LEU A 215 39.40 -8.65 3.06
N GLY A 216 40.71 -8.85 3.20
CA GLY A 216 41.64 -7.85 3.73
C GLY A 216 41.89 -7.94 5.24
N GLY A 217 41.00 -8.56 6.02
CA GLY A 217 41.19 -8.81 7.46
C GLY A 217 41.34 -7.55 8.32
N ARG A 218 41.05 -6.36 7.76
CA ARG A 218 41.14 -5.07 8.44
C ARG A 218 39.78 -4.71 9.01
N GLU A 219 39.80 -4.22 10.25
CA GLU A 219 38.66 -3.51 10.82
C GLU A 219 38.65 -2.07 10.32
N ARG A 220 37.49 -1.62 9.89
CA ARG A 220 37.24 -0.23 9.52
C ARG A 220 36.16 0.33 10.45
N GLN A 221 36.39 1.51 11.01
CA GLN A 221 35.33 2.27 11.65
C GLN A 221 34.42 2.83 10.55
N VAL A 222 33.18 2.36 10.52
CA VAL A 222 32.19 2.74 9.50
C VAL A 222 31.42 3.95 9.96
N VAL A 223 30.95 3.88 11.21
CA VAL A 223 30.07 4.88 11.82
C VAL A 223 30.66 5.26 13.16
N ARG A 224 30.64 6.56 13.46
CA ARG A 224 30.83 7.08 14.82
C ARG A 224 29.91 8.26 15.01
N VAL A 225 28.84 8.05 15.78
CA VAL A 225 27.88 9.11 16.07
C VAL A 225 27.91 9.43 17.55
N VAL A 226 27.93 10.73 17.84
CA VAL A 226 27.87 11.28 19.19
C VAL A 226 26.56 12.03 19.31
N GLY A 227 25.77 11.73 20.32
CA GLY A 227 24.52 12.43 20.56
C GLY A 227 23.92 12.11 21.90
N ARG A 228 22.86 12.84 22.26
CA ARG A 228 22.13 12.59 23.51
C ARG A 228 21.13 11.46 23.31
N GLY A 229 20.72 10.78 24.38
CA GLY A 229 19.73 9.69 24.31
C GLY A 229 18.43 10.04 23.54
N ARG A 230 18.02 11.31 23.46
CA ARG A 230 16.84 11.73 22.68
C ARG A 230 17.09 11.86 21.16
N GLU A 231 18.33 11.99 20.75
CA GLU A 231 18.75 12.17 19.35
C GLU A 231 19.03 10.82 18.65
N ILE A 232 18.93 9.71 19.39
CA ILE A 232 19.12 8.34 18.91
C ILE A 232 18.45 8.07 17.55
N PRO A 233 17.18 8.44 17.30
CA PRO A 233 16.55 8.17 16.02
C PRO A 233 17.25 8.86 14.84
N GLY A 234 17.69 10.11 15.01
CA GLY A 234 18.41 10.84 13.96
C GLY A 234 19.84 10.29 13.76
N MET A 235 20.47 9.84 14.84
CA MET A 235 21.78 9.17 14.78
C MET A 235 21.68 7.83 14.03
N LEU A 236 20.64 7.05 14.29
CA LEU A 236 20.31 5.81 13.58
C LEU A 236 20.16 6.05 12.08
N GLU A 237 19.39 7.08 11.72
CA GLU A 237 19.11 7.43 10.34
C GLU A 237 20.40 7.78 9.57
N ALA A 238 21.27 8.61 10.15
CA ALA A 238 22.57 8.93 9.56
C ALA A 238 23.49 7.69 9.47
N SER A 239 23.49 6.86 10.51
CA SER A 239 24.29 5.62 10.55
C SER A 239 23.84 4.59 9.53
N ALA A 240 22.53 4.51 9.27
CA ALA A 240 21.93 3.54 8.37
C ALA A 240 22.50 3.67 6.95
N ALA A 241 22.62 4.89 6.42
CA ALA A 241 23.20 5.11 5.10
C ALA A 241 24.64 4.60 4.98
N GLU A 242 25.47 4.90 5.99
CA GLU A 242 26.87 4.48 5.99
C GLU A 242 27.01 2.97 6.16
N LEU A 243 26.20 2.36 7.02
CA LEU A 243 26.18 0.91 7.23
C LEU A 243 25.69 0.16 6.00
N VAL A 244 24.58 0.61 5.40
CA VAL A 244 24.08 -0.02 4.18
C VAL A 244 25.10 0.15 3.06
N ARG A 245 25.74 1.31 2.91
CA ARG A 245 26.84 1.47 1.94
C ARG A 245 28.00 0.51 2.21
N GLU A 246 28.38 0.34 3.47
CA GLU A 246 29.45 -0.58 3.84
C GLU A 246 29.08 -2.05 3.57
N VAL A 247 27.81 -2.45 3.78
CA VAL A 247 27.32 -3.84 3.67
C VAL A 247 26.85 -4.21 2.26
N SER A 248 26.25 -3.28 1.53
CA SER A 248 25.77 -3.47 0.16
C SER A 248 26.77 -3.03 -0.90
N GLY A 249 27.79 -2.23 -0.54
CA GLY A 249 28.74 -1.65 -1.50
C GLY A 249 28.16 -0.54 -2.37
N VAL A 250 26.87 -0.19 -2.23
CA VAL A 250 26.21 0.87 -2.99
C VAL A 250 25.82 2.04 -2.10
N SER A 251 25.97 3.25 -2.63
CA SER A 251 25.43 4.44 -1.95
C SER A 251 23.91 4.47 -2.11
N LEU A 252 23.20 4.77 -1.02
CA LEU A 252 21.75 4.91 -1.06
C LEU A 252 21.32 6.19 -1.78
N ALA A 253 20.17 6.13 -2.43
CA ALA A 253 19.51 7.25 -3.08
C ALA A 253 18.43 7.86 -2.17
N SER A 254 18.00 9.07 -2.50
CA SER A 254 16.78 9.69 -1.98
C SER A 254 15.87 10.13 -3.12
N LEU A 255 14.57 10.03 -2.87
CA LEU A 255 13.53 10.39 -3.81
C LEU A 255 12.53 11.32 -3.14
N GLU A 256 12.44 12.54 -3.64
CA GLU A 256 11.38 13.48 -3.30
C GLU A 256 10.32 13.49 -4.40
N VAL A 257 9.09 13.12 -4.06
CA VAL A 257 7.94 13.14 -4.96
C VAL A 257 7.08 14.34 -4.64
N GLN A 258 6.81 15.17 -5.64
CA GLN A 258 5.91 16.31 -5.57
C GLN A 258 4.74 16.11 -6.54
N VAL A 259 3.51 16.23 -6.05
CA VAL A 259 2.32 16.10 -6.90
C VAL A 259 1.88 17.49 -7.38
N ARG A 260 1.79 17.65 -8.70
CA ARG A 260 1.18 18.83 -9.32
C ARG A 260 -0.24 18.48 -9.77
N ASP A 261 -1.23 19.09 -9.12
CA ASP A 261 -2.64 18.94 -9.50
C ASP A 261 -3.13 20.19 -10.23
N PRO A 262 -3.58 20.09 -11.50
CA PRO A 262 -4.16 21.21 -12.23
C PRO A 262 -5.46 21.77 -11.62
N LEU A 263 -6.16 21.01 -10.77
CA LEU A 263 -7.37 21.46 -10.07
C LEU A 263 -7.10 22.20 -8.76
N GLY A 264 -5.88 22.17 -8.24
CA GLY A 264 -5.53 22.88 -7.02
C GLY A 264 -5.72 24.38 -7.22
N GLU A 265 -6.61 25.01 -6.44
CA GLU A 265 -6.83 26.45 -6.50
C GLU A 265 -5.49 27.20 -6.49
N VAL A 266 -5.27 28.01 -7.53
CA VAL A 266 -4.09 28.86 -7.71
C VAL A 266 -3.99 29.80 -6.50
N GLY A 267 -3.17 29.44 -5.51
CA GLY A 267 -2.95 30.25 -4.31
C GLY A 267 -2.80 29.47 -3.00
N ARG A 268 -3.13 28.18 -2.94
CA ARG A 268 -2.75 27.33 -1.80
C ARG A 268 -1.43 26.59 -2.09
N PRO A 269 -0.37 26.78 -1.28
CA PRO A 269 0.80 25.91 -1.32
C PRO A 269 0.33 24.47 -1.08
N GLY A 270 0.57 23.54 -2.02
CA GLY A 270 0.12 22.15 -1.90
C GLY A 270 -1.23 21.83 -2.56
N GLY A 271 -1.52 22.37 -3.74
CA GLY A 271 -2.76 22.06 -4.50
C GLY A 271 -3.01 20.58 -4.86
N GLY A 272 -2.06 19.68 -4.57
CA GLY A 272 -2.24 18.22 -4.60
C GLY A 272 -2.23 17.56 -3.21
N GLY A 273 -2.43 18.32 -2.12
CA GLY A 273 -2.12 17.94 -0.74
C GLY A 273 -2.69 16.61 -0.24
N ASP A 274 -3.82 16.19 -0.79
CA ASP A 274 -4.50 14.96 -0.38
C ASP A 274 -4.24 13.77 -1.32
N ALA A 275 -3.43 13.95 -2.38
CA ALA A 275 -3.11 12.87 -3.30
C ALA A 275 -2.16 11.87 -2.63
N LEU A 276 -2.58 10.62 -2.52
CA LEU A 276 -1.79 9.56 -1.90
C LEU A 276 -0.65 9.16 -2.81
N ILE A 277 0.57 9.17 -2.28
CA ILE A 277 1.81 8.78 -2.98
C ILE A 277 2.22 7.40 -2.50
N ARG A 278 2.44 6.47 -3.44
CA ARG A 278 2.99 5.15 -3.16
C ARG A 278 4.25 4.91 -3.97
N ILE A 279 5.27 4.36 -3.33
CA ILE A 279 6.53 3.97 -3.96
C ILE A 279 6.62 2.44 -3.88
N ASN A 280 6.69 1.78 -5.04
CA ASN A 280 6.61 0.31 -5.17
C ASN A 280 5.38 -0.31 -4.44
N GLY A 281 4.26 0.43 -4.43
CA GLY A 281 3.01 0.00 -3.79
C GLY A 281 2.88 0.36 -2.30
N THR A 282 3.96 0.68 -1.61
CA THR A 282 3.99 1.11 -0.20
C THR A 282 3.64 2.58 -0.08
N LEU A 283 2.78 2.96 0.89
CA LEU A 283 2.37 4.35 1.11
C LEU A 283 3.55 5.16 1.66
N ALA A 284 3.98 6.18 0.91
CA ALA A 284 5.09 7.07 1.25
C ALA A 284 4.61 8.42 1.85
N GLY A 285 3.44 8.91 1.42
CA GLY A 285 2.90 10.18 1.92
C GLY A 285 1.66 10.68 1.19
N ALA A 286 1.30 11.95 1.41
CA ALA A 286 0.20 12.64 0.75
C ALA A 286 0.65 14.02 0.25
N GLY A 287 0.38 14.33 -1.03
CA GLY A 287 0.74 15.57 -1.71
C GLY A 287 2.23 15.73 -2.03
N SER A 288 3.09 15.53 -1.03
CA SER A 288 4.53 15.40 -1.18
C SER A 288 5.06 14.30 -0.29
N ALA A 289 6.06 13.55 -0.74
CA ALA A 289 6.74 12.52 0.04
C ALA A 289 8.24 12.60 -0.22
N ARG A 290 9.05 12.42 0.82
CA ARG A 290 10.50 12.29 0.67
C ARG A 290 10.94 10.98 1.31
N GLU A 291 11.30 10.04 0.47
CA GLU A 291 11.89 8.78 0.90
C GLU A 291 13.41 8.89 0.82
N ARG A 292 14.05 8.48 1.91
CA ARG A 292 15.51 8.40 2.02
C ARG A 292 15.89 6.93 2.09
N PHE A 293 17.16 6.65 1.86
CA PHE A 293 17.71 5.30 2.03
C PHE A 293 17.17 4.29 1.03
N LEU A 294 16.83 4.74 -0.18
CA LEU A 294 16.39 3.85 -1.26
C LEU A 294 17.60 3.17 -1.90
N LEU A 295 17.52 1.86 -2.11
CA LEU A 295 18.53 1.14 -2.87
C LEU A 295 18.53 1.61 -4.33
N PRO A 296 19.68 1.61 -5.02
CA PRO A 296 19.70 1.88 -6.45
C PRO A 296 18.89 0.82 -7.21
N GLY A 297 18.13 1.24 -8.22
CA GLY A 297 17.30 0.32 -8.99
C GLY A 297 16.01 0.95 -9.54
N PRO A 298 15.15 0.13 -10.16
CA PRO A 298 13.87 0.59 -10.68
C PRO A 298 12.84 0.83 -9.57
N TYR A 299 12.14 1.95 -9.66
CA TYR A 299 11.03 2.32 -8.78
C TYR A 299 9.80 2.69 -9.59
N THR A 300 8.63 2.30 -9.09
CA THR A 300 7.33 2.71 -9.61
C THR A 300 6.65 3.63 -8.61
N VAL A 301 6.40 4.86 -9.00
CA VAL A 301 5.71 5.87 -8.19
C VAL A 301 4.28 5.97 -8.69
N SER A 302 3.30 5.67 -7.84
CA SER A 302 1.89 5.83 -8.15
C SER A 302 1.28 6.90 -7.26
N VAL A 303 0.54 7.80 -7.89
CA VAL A 303 -0.15 8.91 -7.23
C VAL A 303 -1.64 8.76 -7.46
N ARG A 304 -2.45 8.86 -6.39
CA ARG A 304 -3.91 8.78 -6.47
C ARG A 304 -4.57 9.95 -5.76
N ALA A 305 -5.31 10.75 -6.51
CA ALA A 305 -6.08 11.85 -5.95
C ALA A 305 -7.39 11.37 -5.29
N PRO A 306 -7.97 12.16 -4.36
CA PRO A 306 -9.24 11.83 -3.71
C PRO A 306 -10.43 11.69 -4.67
N ASP A 307 -10.39 12.39 -5.81
CA ASP A 307 -11.40 12.34 -6.87
C ASP A 307 -11.30 11.07 -7.75
N GLY A 308 -10.30 10.22 -7.52
CA GLY A 308 -10.09 8.96 -8.23
C GLY A 308 -9.11 9.03 -9.40
N ARG A 309 -8.59 10.22 -9.76
CA ARG A 309 -7.51 10.32 -10.75
C ARG A 309 -6.26 9.60 -10.27
N ARG A 310 -5.50 9.08 -11.23
CA ARG A 310 -4.24 8.37 -10.99
C ARG A 310 -3.19 8.74 -12.02
N ALA A 311 -1.94 8.78 -11.57
CA ALA A 311 -0.75 8.87 -12.40
C ALA A 311 0.27 7.83 -11.90
N GLU A 312 1.06 7.27 -12.81
CA GLU A 312 2.06 6.26 -12.50
C GLU A 312 3.31 6.55 -13.33
N GLU A 313 4.46 6.61 -12.68
CA GLU A 313 5.75 6.97 -13.27
C GLU A 313 6.80 5.93 -12.88
N GLY A 314 7.55 5.44 -13.85
CA GLY A 314 8.69 4.55 -13.64
C GLY A 314 10.01 5.33 -13.69
N LEU A 315 10.91 5.11 -12.74
CA LEU A 315 12.24 5.70 -12.74
C LEU A 315 13.30 4.71 -12.27
N ILE A 316 14.57 4.99 -12.58
CA ILE A 316 15.71 4.22 -12.10
C ILE A 316 16.56 5.17 -11.24
N LEU A 317 16.74 4.83 -9.96
CA LEU A 317 17.61 5.58 -9.05
C LEU A 317 19.04 5.05 -9.14
N GLN A 318 20.00 5.97 -9.24
CA GLN A 318 21.42 5.68 -9.14
C GLN A 318 21.90 5.81 -7.68
N GLY A 319 23.00 5.14 -7.34
CA GLY A 319 23.52 5.21 -5.99
C GLY A 319 24.04 6.60 -5.61
N GLY A 320 23.57 7.13 -4.49
CA GLY A 320 23.90 8.48 -4.02
C GLY A 320 23.11 9.61 -4.70
N GLU A 321 22.15 9.29 -5.58
CA GLU A 321 21.32 10.28 -6.25
C GLU A 321 20.28 10.88 -5.28
N ASP A 322 20.15 12.21 -5.24
CA ASP A 322 19.00 12.90 -4.62
C ASP A 322 18.08 13.40 -5.73
N ARG A 323 17.00 12.66 -5.99
CA ARG A 323 16.13 12.87 -7.14
C ARG A 323 14.82 13.51 -6.74
N VAL A 324 14.42 14.57 -7.44
CA VAL A 324 13.09 15.16 -7.32
C VAL A 324 12.23 14.74 -8.51
N LEU A 325 11.14 14.02 -8.26
CA LEU A 325 10.13 13.64 -9.24
C LEU A 325 8.89 14.52 -9.07
N VAL A 326 8.53 15.26 -10.11
CA VAL A 326 7.24 15.95 -10.16
C VAL A 326 6.26 15.10 -10.96
N VAL A 327 5.17 14.67 -10.33
CA VAL A 327 4.12 13.88 -10.98
C VAL A 327 2.93 14.78 -11.26
N ASP A 328 2.63 14.97 -12.55
CA ASP A 328 1.46 15.73 -12.99
C ASP A 328 0.23 14.82 -13.03
N LEU A 329 -0.84 15.17 -12.29
CA LEU A 329 -2.11 14.46 -12.39
C LEU A 329 -2.83 14.85 -13.70
N PRO A 330 -3.52 13.91 -14.36
CA PRO A 330 -4.27 14.23 -15.57
C PRO A 330 -5.33 15.30 -15.27
N PRO A 331 -5.59 16.22 -16.21
CA PRO A 331 -6.67 17.20 -16.03
C PRO A 331 -8.02 16.49 -15.97
N VAL A 332 -8.95 17.00 -15.16
CA VAL A 332 -10.34 16.56 -15.20
C VAL A 332 -11.04 17.29 -16.32
N GLU A 333 -11.58 16.56 -17.29
CA GLU A 333 -12.54 17.15 -18.22
C GLU A 333 -13.76 17.60 -17.39
N PRO A 334 -14.11 18.91 -17.42
CA PRO A 334 -15.23 19.39 -16.64
C PRO A 334 -16.50 18.70 -17.12
N ARG A 335 -17.15 17.96 -16.22
CA ARG A 335 -18.49 17.43 -16.49
C ARG A 335 -19.43 18.62 -16.69
N ILE A 336 -20.20 18.62 -17.76
CA ILE A 336 -21.14 19.71 -18.06
C ILE A 336 -22.53 19.29 -17.61
N PHE A 337 -23.26 20.19 -16.95
CA PHE A 337 -24.68 20.00 -16.64
C PHE A 337 -25.52 21.07 -17.34
N ARG A 338 -26.78 20.73 -17.63
CA ARG A 338 -27.72 21.54 -18.37
C ARG A 338 -28.89 21.96 -17.49
N ILE A 339 -29.23 23.25 -17.52
CA ILE A 339 -30.38 23.83 -16.84
C ILE A 339 -31.42 24.21 -17.88
N GLU A 340 -32.64 23.69 -17.74
CA GLU A 340 -33.79 24.02 -18.57
C GLU A 340 -34.92 24.59 -17.72
N THR A 341 -35.62 25.58 -18.25
CA THR A 341 -36.88 26.06 -17.64
C THR A 341 -38.04 25.96 -18.61
N ASP A 342 -39.23 25.82 -18.05
CA ASP A 342 -40.50 25.98 -18.77
C ASP A 342 -41.31 27.13 -18.11
N PRO A 343 -41.50 28.28 -18.78
CA PRO A 343 -41.00 28.60 -20.13
C PRO A 343 -39.47 28.81 -20.21
N PRO A 344 -38.85 28.61 -21.39
CA PRO A 344 -37.42 28.80 -21.61
C PRO A 344 -37.06 30.29 -21.70
N GLY A 345 -35.87 30.68 -21.26
CA GLY A 345 -35.41 32.08 -21.26
C GLY A 345 -35.27 32.69 -19.87
N ALA A 346 -35.11 31.88 -18.82
CA ALA A 346 -34.86 32.35 -17.47
C ALA A 346 -33.39 32.72 -17.28
N ARG A 347 -33.11 33.86 -16.64
CA ARG A 347 -31.76 34.28 -16.26
C ARG A 347 -31.26 33.40 -15.11
N VAL A 348 -30.10 32.81 -15.27
CA VAL A 348 -29.46 31.93 -14.27
C VAL A 348 -28.41 32.73 -13.50
N TYR A 349 -28.48 32.70 -12.18
CA TYR A 349 -27.51 33.31 -11.28
C TYR A 349 -26.94 32.25 -10.34
N GLU A 350 -25.65 32.35 -10.02
CA GLU A 350 -25.00 31.59 -8.97
C GLU A 350 -24.61 32.56 -7.86
N GLY A 351 -25.35 32.55 -6.75
CA GLY A 351 -25.33 33.66 -5.80
C GLY A 351 -25.70 34.98 -6.49
N ALA A 352 -24.76 35.93 -6.56
CA ALA A 352 -24.93 37.22 -7.24
C ALA A 352 -24.39 37.24 -8.67
N LEU A 353 -23.68 36.20 -9.12
CA LEU A 353 -23.01 36.15 -10.41
C LEU A 353 -23.96 35.66 -11.50
N TRP A 354 -24.21 36.49 -12.51
CA TRP A 354 -24.99 36.09 -13.69
C TRP A 354 -24.21 35.09 -14.54
N ARG A 355 -24.83 33.95 -14.85
CA ARG A 355 -24.22 32.85 -15.62
C ARG A 355 -24.75 32.73 -17.04
N GLY A 356 -25.97 33.20 -17.32
CA GLY A 356 -26.55 33.15 -18.65
C GLY A 356 -28.08 33.05 -18.63
N VAL A 357 -28.65 32.44 -19.67
CA VAL A 357 -30.10 32.28 -19.89
C VAL A 357 -30.42 30.84 -20.28
N THR A 358 -31.50 30.26 -19.76
CA THR A 358 -31.91 28.87 -20.05
C THR A 358 -32.49 28.69 -21.47
N PRO A 359 -32.27 27.54 -22.14
CA PRO A 359 -31.40 26.42 -21.73
C PRO A 359 -29.91 26.81 -21.65
N LEU A 360 -29.24 26.41 -20.56
CA LEU A 360 -27.85 26.80 -20.29
C LEU A 360 -27.02 25.59 -19.88
N GLU A 361 -25.83 25.43 -20.47
CA GLU A 361 -24.86 24.39 -20.14
C GLU A 361 -23.67 25.02 -19.38
N ILE A 362 -23.34 24.47 -18.21
CA ILE A 362 -22.31 25.01 -17.30
C ILE A 362 -21.45 23.85 -16.78
N PRO A 363 -20.14 24.05 -16.52
CA PRO A 363 -19.34 23.10 -15.77
C PRO A 363 -19.96 22.78 -14.40
N LEU A 364 -20.03 21.48 -14.08
CA LEU A 364 -20.54 20.98 -12.81
C LEU A 364 -19.61 21.46 -11.69
N PRO A 365 -20.15 22.10 -10.64
CA PRO A 365 -19.33 22.61 -9.56
C PRO A 365 -18.70 21.45 -8.77
N GLY A 366 -17.48 21.66 -8.28
CA GLY A 366 -16.78 20.70 -7.42
C GLY A 366 -17.39 20.54 -6.01
N GLU A 367 -18.27 21.47 -5.61
CA GLU A 367 -19.04 21.44 -4.37
C GLU A 367 -20.52 21.75 -4.63
N ALA A 368 -21.39 21.52 -3.64
CA ALA A 368 -22.81 21.84 -3.78
C ALA A 368 -23.03 23.36 -3.85
N ARG A 369 -23.72 23.83 -4.89
CA ARG A 369 -23.98 25.26 -5.11
C ARG A 369 -25.44 25.53 -5.42
N GLU A 370 -25.89 26.72 -5.04
CA GLU A 370 -27.24 27.19 -5.28
C GLU A 370 -27.28 28.13 -6.50
N TYR A 371 -28.24 27.86 -7.38
CA TYR A 371 -28.56 28.65 -8.56
C TYR A 371 -29.95 29.25 -8.42
N VAL A 372 -30.09 30.52 -8.78
CA VAL A 372 -31.38 31.24 -8.81
C VAL A 372 -31.78 31.47 -10.26
N LEU A 373 -32.98 31.02 -10.61
CA LEU A 373 -33.59 31.16 -11.92
C LEU A 373 -34.62 32.29 -11.86
N ARG A 374 -34.42 33.35 -12.66
CA ARG A 374 -35.31 34.51 -12.70
C ARG A 374 -35.89 34.73 -14.07
N ARG A 375 -37.21 34.95 -14.15
CA ARG A 375 -37.88 35.33 -15.39
C ARG A 375 -38.96 36.35 -15.09
N ASP A 376 -39.04 37.39 -15.91
CA ASP A 376 -40.01 38.47 -15.71
C ASP A 376 -41.43 37.93 -15.86
N GLY A 377 -42.32 38.28 -14.93
CA GLY A 377 -43.68 37.72 -14.84
C GLY A 377 -43.78 36.36 -14.14
N TYR A 378 -42.67 35.82 -13.63
CA TYR A 378 -42.59 34.55 -12.92
C TYR A 378 -41.87 34.72 -11.57
N TYR A 379 -42.16 33.82 -10.63
CA TYR A 379 -41.45 33.77 -9.36
C TYR A 379 -40.03 33.19 -9.54
N ASP A 380 -39.10 33.65 -8.70
CA ASP A 380 -37.73 33.11 -8.64
C ASP A 380 -37.76 31.64 -8.21
N SER A 381 -37.00 30.79 -8.91
CA SER A 381 -36.84 29.38 -8.55
C SER A 381 -35.41 29.10 -8.11
N ARG A 382 -35.23 28.36 -7.00
CA ARG A 382 -33.91 27.98 -6.49
C ARG A 382 -33.59 26.53 -6.84
N LEU A 383 -32.35 26.30 -7.27
CA LEU A 383 -31.85 25.00 -7.69
C LEU A 383 -30.54 24.71 -6.97
N GLN A 384 -30.48 23.62 -6.21
CA GLN A 384 -29.24 23.13 -5.62
C GLN A 384 -28.62 22.08 -6.55
N VAL A 385 -27.39 22.35 -7.01
CA VAL A 385 -26.61 21.45 -7.88
C VAL A 385 -25.47 20.89 -7.07
N SER A 386 -25.27 19.57 -7.11
CA SER A 386 -24.20 18.90 -6.39
C SER A 386 -23.23 18.21 -7.35
N PRO A 387 -21.96 17.95 -6.97
CA PRO A 387 -20.96 17.33 -7.84
C PRO A 387 -21.31 15.90 -8.28
N ARG A 388 -22.21 15.26 -7.52
CA ARG A 388 -22.73 13.91 -7.78
C ARG A 388 -24.19 13.92 -8.26
N GLY A 389 -24.75 15.10 -8.53
CA GLY A 389 -26.13 15.28 -8.96
C GLY A 389 -26.35 14.94 -10.43
N ASP A 390 -27.59 15.15 -10.87
CA ASP A 390 -28.00 14.95 -12.25
C ASP A 390 -27.28 15.90 -13.21
N LEU A 391 -27.13 15.49 -14.47
CA LEU A 391 -26.56 16.35 -15.52
C LEU A 391 -27.63 17.19 -16.24
N LEU A 392 -28.91 17.00 -15.93
CA LEU A 392 -30.03 17.73 -16.50
C LEU A 392 -30.99 18.16 -15.38
N TYR A 393 -31.18 19.46 -15.23
CA TYR A 393 -32.13 20.03 -14.29
C TYR A 393 -33.22 20.78 -15.04
N ARG A 394 -34.45 20.25 -15.00
CA ARG A 394 -35.64 20.91 -15.57
C ARG A 394 -36.48 21.54 -14.47
N ARG A 395 -36.87 22.80 -14.65
CA ARG A 395 -37.71 23.55 -13.71
C ARG A 395 -38.87 24.25 -14.40
N GLU A 396 -40.09 23.95 -13.97
CA GLU A 396 -41.27 24.71 -14.36
C GLU A 396 -41.36 25.98 -13.50
N LEU A 397 -41.54 27.13 -14.13
CA LEU A 397 -41.64 28.42 -13.45
C LEU A 397 -43.11 28.82 -13.25
N THR A 398 -43.42 29.35 -12.08
CA THR A 398 -44.77 29.76 -11.72
C THR A 398 -45.03 31.22 -12.08
N PRO A 399 -46.07 31.55 -12.88
CA PRO A 399 -46.44 32.93 -13.18
C PRO A 399 -46.89 33.72 -11.94
N VAL A 400 -46.55 35.01 -11.88
CA VAL A 400 -46.90 35.94 -10.78
C VAL A 400 -48.38 36.36 -10.83
N ASP A 401 -48.96 36.51 -12.02
CA ASP A 401 -50.29 37.14 -12.22
C ASP A 401 -51.50 36.22 -11.90
N ARG A 402 -51.28 35.03 -11.33
CA ARG A 402 -52.36 34.11 -11.01
C ARG A 402 -52.97 34.50 -9.66
N ASP A 403 -54.27 34.80 -9.62
CA ASP A 403 -55.01 35.09 -8.37
C ASP A 403 -55.14 33.83 -7.51
N TRP A 404 -54.08 33.53 -6.79
CA TRP A 404 -53.98 32.35 -5.97
C TRP A 404 -54.84 32.45 -4.71
N ALA A 405 -55.00 33.66 -4.16
CA ALA A 405 -55.92 33.88 -3.07
C ALA A 405 -57.37 33.53 -3.49
N GLY A 406 -57.77 33.94 -4.69
CA GLY A 406 -59.04 33.55 -5.31
C GLY A 406 -59.15 32.04 -5.54
N ALA A 407 -58.10 31.39 -6.05
CA ALA A 407 -58.10 29.94 -6.30
C ALA A 407 -58.18 29.10 -5.01
N VAL A 408 -57.46 29.49 -3.97
CA VAL A 408 -57.52 28.85 -2.63
C VAL A 408 -58.92 29.05 -2.04
N LYS A 409 -59.47 30.28 -2.11
CA LYS A 409 -60.83 30.56 -1.62
C LYS A 409 -61.88 29.71 -2.36
N ALA A 410 -61.82 29.67 -3.68
CA ALA A 410 -62.78 28.91 -4.50
C ALA A 410 -62.72 27.40 -4.24
N SER A 411 -61.51 26.84 -4.08
CA SER A 411 -61.35 25.41 -3.75
C SER A 411 -61.83 25.08 -2.34
N ARG A 412 -61.54 25.95 -1.37
CA ARG A 412 -62.06 25.84 0.01
C ARG A 412 -63.59 25.88 0.06
N ASP A 413 -64.21 26.85 -0.62
CA ASP A 413 -65.67 27.00 -0.66
C ASP A 413 -66.34 25.82 -1.37
N SER A 414 -65.67 25.22 -2.36
CA SER A 414 -66.14 23.99 -3.00
C SER A 414 -66.06 22.78 -2.06
N PHE A 415 -64.99 22.68 -1.26
CA PHE A 415 -64.83 21.62 -0.28
C PHE A 415 -65.92 21.71 0.81
N TYR A 416 -66.11 22.86 1.45
CA TYR A 416 -67.10 23.00 2.53
C TYR A 416 -68.53 22.71 2.07
N ARG A 417 -68.89 23.10 0.83
CA ARG A 417 -70.20 22.72 0.25
C ARG A 417 -70.35 21.22 0.11
N SER A 418 -69.33 20.52 -0.37
CA SER A 418 -69.36 19.05 -0.49
C SER A 418 -69.36 18.35 0.87
N PHE A 419 -68.61 18.86 1.85
CA PHE A 419 -68.59 18.36 3.22
C PHE A 419 -69.96 18.52 3.89
N GLY A 420 -70.58 19.69 3.77
CA GLY A 420 -71.92 19.94 4.32
C GLY A 420 -72.98 19.00 3.72
N ALA A 421 -72.96 18.80 2.40
CA ALA A 421 -73.88 17.87 1.73
C ALA A 421 -73.70 16.42 2.20
N PHE A 422 -72.45 15.97 2.35
CA PHE A 422 -72.14 14.64 2.90
C PHE A 422 -72.57 14.51 4.37
N ALA A 423 -72.27 15.50 5.22
CA ALA A 423 -72.63 15.45 6.64
C ALA A 423 -74.15 15.35 6.84
N LEU A 424 -74.93 16.09 6.04
CA LEU A 424 -76.39 16.01 6.05
C LEU A 424 -76.92 14.66 5.55
N SER A 425 -76.23 14.01 4.62
CA SER A 425 -76.68 12.73 4.08
C SER A 425 -76.58 11.59 5.09
N LEU A 426 -75.67 11.67 6.07
CA LEU A 426 -75.46 10.63 7.09
C LEU A 426 -76.66 10.43 8.02
N SER A 427 -77.50 11.45 8.23
CA SER A 427 -78.67 11.34 9.11
C SER A 427 -79.77 10.45 8.52
N VAL A 428 -79.90 10.41 7.19
CA VAL A 428 -80.99 9.67 6.52
C VAL A 428 -80.84 8.15 6.70
N PRO A 429 -79.68 7.53 6.43
CA PRO A 429 -79.47 6.11 6.70
C PRO A 429 -79.70 5.74 8.17
N VAL A 430 -79.24 6.56 9.12
CA VAL A 430 -79.40 6.28 10.55
C VAL A 430 -80.87 6.25 10.95
N ILE A 431 -81.66 7.22 10.49
CA ILE A 431 -83.10 7.27 10.75
C ILE A 431 -83.82 6.09 10.10
N LEU A 432 -83.51 5.78 8.83
CA LEU A 432 -84.16 4.68 8.11
C LEU A 432 -83.80 3.31 8.70
N ASN A 433 -82.56 3.12 9.16
CA ASN A 433 -82.16 1.89 9.84
C ASN A 433 -82.89 1.74 11.19
N GLY A 434 -83.00 2.82 11.98
CA GLY A 434 -83.76 2.79 13.23
C GLY A 434 -85.24 2.46 13.00
N LEU A 435 -85.87 3.06 11.99
CA LEU A 435 -87.25 2.74 11.62
C LEU A 435 -87.42 1.30 11.11
N TYR A 436 -86.42 0.76 10.41
CA TYR A 436 -86.40 -0.64 9.97
C TYR A 436 -86.28 -1.60 11.15
N ASP A 437 -85.36 -1.33 12.09
CA ASP A 437 -85.16 -2.14 13.29
C ASP A 437 -86.40 -2.14 14.19
N ASP A 438 -87.05 -0.98 14.36
CA ASP A 438 -88.31 -0.85 15.10
C ASP A 438 -89.43 -1.71 14.48
N LEU A 439 -89.52 -1.76 13.15
CA LEU A 439 -90.46 -2.64 12.44
C LEU A 439 -90.07 -4.12 12.52
N GLY A 440 -88.77 -4.43 12.45
CA GLY A 440 -88.23 -5.78 12.60
C GLY A 440 -88.52 -6.38 13.98
N GLY A 441 -88.55 -5.55 15.03
CA GLY A 441 -88.95 -5.94 16.38
C GLY A 441 -90.39 -6.47 16.50
N LEU A 442 -91.27 -6.17 15.54
CA LEU A 442 -92.62 -6.75 15.47
C LEU A 442 -92.62 -8.21 14.99
N PHE A 443 -91.50 -8.71 14.45
CA PHE A 443 -91.33 -10.06 13.89
C PHE A 443 -90.10 -10.78 14.49
N PRO A 444 -90.05 -11.02 15.81
CA PRO A 444 -88.89 -11.67 16.44
C PRO A 444 -88.70 -13.08 15.89
N GLY A 445 -87.53 -13.34 15.29
CA GLY A 445 -87.21 -14.64 14.68
C GLY A 445 -87.85 -14.87 13.29
N GLY A 446 -88.30 -13.81 12.62
CA GLY A 446 -88.89 -13.90 11.28
C GLY A 446 -90.29 -14.53 11.26
N GLN A 447 -90.89 -14.78 12.43
CA GLN A 447 -92.26 -15.22 12.55
C GLN A 447 -93.14 -14.03 12.92
N ALA A 448 -94.26 -13.90 12.21
CA ALA A 448 -95.27 -12.92 12.56
C ALA A 448 -95.86 -13.23 13.93
N ARG A 449 -96.12 -12.19 14.73
CA ARG A 449 -96.89 -12.37 15.95
C ARG A 449 -98.25 -12.99 15.60
N ALA A 450 -98.68 -13.94 16.43
CA ALA A 450 -99.88 -14.74 16.21
C ALA A 450 -101.20 -13.92 16.24
N ASP A 451 -101.13 -12.66 16.68
CA ASP A 451 -102.25 -11.71 16.75
C ASP A 451 -102.47 -10.91 15.45
N LEU A 452 -101.53 -10.91 14.51
CA LEU A 452 -101.64 -10.17 13.25
C LEU A 452 -102.33 -11.00 12.16
N SER A 453 -103.28 -10.39 11.46
CA SER A 453 -103.89 -11.00 10.26
C SER A 453 -102.89 -11.09 9.10
N ARG A 454 -103.08 -12.04 8.18
CA ARG A 454 -102.19 -12.20 7.00
C ARG A 454 -102.05 -10.93 6.15
N SER A 455 -103.12 -10.13 6.04
CA SER A 455 -103.09 -8.86 5.29
C SER A 455 -102.27 -7.78 6.00
N GLU A 456 -102.33 -7.73 7.33
CA GLU A 456 -101.49 -6.81 8.12
C GLU A 456 -100.02 -7.20 8.07
N GLN A 457 -99.72 -8.50 8.14
CA GLN A 457 -98.36 -9.02 7.98
C GLN A 457 -97.75 -8.59 6.64
N SER A 458 -98.48 -8.80 5.53
CA SER A 458 -98.05 -8.35 4.19
C SER A 458 -97.79 -6.84 4.16
N LYS A 459 -98.69 -6.04 4.74
CA LYS A 459 -98.55 -4.57 4.75
C LYS A 459 -97.33 -4.10 5.55
N TYR A 460 -97.03 -4.74 6.69
CA TYR A 460 -95.83 -4.44 7.46
C TYR A 460 -94.57 -4.88 6.73
N GLN A 461 -94.61 -6.03 6.06
CA GLN A 461 -93.49 -6.53 5.25
C GLN A 461 -93.21 -5.58 4.08
N ASP A 462 -94.22 -5.18 3.30
CA ASP A 462 -94.08 -4.23 2.20
C ASP A 462 -93.50 -2.88 2.67
N ARG A 463 -93.92 -2.41 3.85
CA ARG A 463 -93.40 -1.17 4.44
C ARG A 463 -91.96 -1.33 4.91
N SER A 464 -91.63 -2.48 5.52
CA SER A 464 -90.27 -2.81 5.95
C SER A 464 -89.33 -2.87 4.74
N ASP A 465 -89.74 -3.56 3.67
CA ASP A 465 -88.99 -3.67 2.42
C ASP A 465 -88.79 -2.30 1.77
N ALA A 466 -89.81 -1.43 1.78
CA ALA A 466 -89.69 -0.06 1.28
C ALA A 466 -88.71 0.79 2.11
N ILE A 467 -88.72 0.66 3.44
CA ILE A 467 -87.77 1.36 4.32
C ILE A 467 -86.36 0.83 4.13
N LEU A 468 -86.19 -0.48 4.00
CA LEU A 468 -84.91 -1.13 3.75
C LEU A 468 -84.33 -0.71 2.39
N ALA A 469 -85.14 -0.69 1.34
CA ALA A 469 -84.75 -0.17 0.04
C ALA A 469 -84.36 1.30 0.13
N GLY A 470 -85.15 2.12 0.83
CA GLY A 470 -84.83 3.52 1.11
C GLY A 470 -83.50 3.70 1.85
N TYR A 471 -83.23 2.84 2.84
CA TYR A 471 -81.98 2.80 3.57
C TYR A 471 -80.81 2.57 2.62
N TYR A 472 -80.85 1.52 1.79
CA TYR A 472 -79.76 1.23 0.84
C TYR A 472 -79.54 2.35 -0.19
N VAL A 473 -80.61 2.96 -0.71
CA VAL A 473 -80.49 4.14 -1.60
C VAL A 473 -79.79 5.29 -0.88
N SER A 474 -80.16 5.57 0.39
CA SER A 474 -79.56 6.65 1.17
C SER A 474 -78.08 6.40 1.51
N VAL A 475 -77.69 5.14 1.75
CA VAL A 475 -76.30 4.73 1.92
C VAL A 475 -75.52 4.96 0.63
N GLY A 476 -76.05 4.52 -0.52
CA GLY A 476 -75.42 4.75 -1.83
C GLY A 476 -75.20 6.23 -2.16
N LEU A 477 -76.18 7.07 -1.84
CA LEU A 477 -76.05 8.53 -1.97
C LEU A 477 -74.96 9.09 -1.06
N SER A 478 -74.91 8.64 0.20
CA SER A 478 -73.89 9.07 1.18
C SER A 478 -72.48 8.68 0.75
N VAL A 479 -72.28 7.47 0.23
CA VAL A 479 -70.99 7.02 -0.33
C VAL A 479 -70.56 7.88 -1.52
N THR A 480 -71.51 8.24 -2.40
CA THR A 480 -71.23 9.11 -3.56
C THR A 480 -70.82 10.51 -3.13
N LEU A 481 -71.53 11.10 -2.17
CA LEU A 481 -71.22 12.41 -1.61
C LEU A 481 -69.88 12.42 -0.87
N PHE A 482 -69.57 11.34 -0.14
CA PHE A 482 -68.28 11.14 0.49
C PHE A 482 -67.14 11.14 -0.52
N GLY A 483 -67.27 10.39 -1.62
CA GLY A 483 -66.28 10.36 -2.70
C GLY A 483 -66.05 11.73 -3.34
N ASN A 484 -67.12 12.47 -3.63
CA ASN A 484 -67.01 13.84 -4.15
C ASN A 484 -66.31 14.77 -3.16
N MET A 485 -66.62 14.68 -1.86
CA MET A 485 -65.95 15.47 -0.83
C MET A 485 -64.45 15.16 -0.76
N LEU A 486 -64.04 13.89 -0.78
CA LEU A 486 -62.62 13.53 -0.78
C LEU A 486 -61.86 14.11 -1.99
N TRP A 487 -62.48 14.06 -3.18
CA TRP A 487 -61.89 14.65 -4.38
C TRP A 487 -61.70 16.17 -4.24
N ARG A 488 -62.71 16.88 -3.69
CA ARG A 488 -62.61 18.33 -3.44
C ARG A 488 -61.57 18.67 -2.38
N LEU A 489 -61.43 17.85 -1.34
CA LEU A 489 -60.40 18.01 -0.31
C LEU A 489 -58.99 17.85 -0.89
N SER A 490 -58.75 16.81 -1.69
CA SER A 490 -57.46 16.59 -2.37
C SER A 490 -57.09 17.79 -3.26
N ARG A 491 -58.06 18.32 -4.00
CA ARG A 491 -57.87 19.53 -4.82
C ARG A 491 -57.54 20.76 -3.98
N TYR A 492 -58.22 20.96 -2.85
CA TYR A 492 -57.92 22.06 -1.93
C TYR A 492 -56.52 21.97 -1.35
N ILE A 493 -56.10 20.78 -0.88
CA ILE A 493 -54.76 20.56 -0.33
C ILE A 493 -53.68 20.88 -1.37
N ARG A 494 -53.83 20.38 -2.61
CA ARG A 494 -52.87 20.66 -3.69
C ARG A 494 -52.73 22.16 -3.97
N VAL A 495 -53.85 22.87 -4.11
CA VAL A 495 -53.84 24.32 -4.35
C VAL A 495 -53.25 25.09 -3.16
N SER A 496 -53.45 24.61 -1.93
CA SER A 496 -52.88 25.21 -0.73
C SER A 496 -51.39 24.94 -0.56
N GLN A 497 -50.90 23.75 -0.90
CA GLN A 497 -49.48 23.41 -0.90
C GLN A 497 -48.73 24.24 -1.94
N GLU A 498 -49.27 24.31 -3.16
CA GLU A 498 -48.74 25.18 -4.21
C GLU A 498 -48.67 26.65 -3.79
N TYR A 499 -49.54 27.10 -2.86
CA TYR A 499 -49.53 28.45 -2.31
C TYR A 499 -48.48 28.66 -1.21
N HIS A 500 -48.21 27.64 -0.37
CA HIS A 500 -47.26 27.70 0.73
C HIS A 500 -45.82 27.40 0.35
N ASP A 501 -45.59 26.62 -0.71
CA ASP A 501 -44.25 26.35 -1.24
C ASP A 501 -43.68 27.53 -2.07
N ARG A 502 -44.37 28.68 -2.05
CA ARG A 502 -43.93 29.99 -2.56
C ARG A 502 -43.42 30.85 -1.42
#